data_AF-W5WCX7-F1
#
_entry.id   AF-W5WCX7-F1
#
_cell.length_a   1.000
_cell.length_b   1.000
_cell.length_c   1.000
_cell.angle_alpha   90.00
_cell.angle_beta   90.00
_cell.angle_gamma   90.00
#
_symmetry.space_group_name_H-M   'P 1'
#
loop_
_entity.id
_entity.type
_entity.pdbx_description
1 polymer ?
#
loop_
_entity_poly.entity_id
_entity_poly.type
_entity_poly.pdbx_seq_one_letter_code
_entity_poly.pdbx_strand_id
1 'polypeptide(L)'
;MDGFTGFKTATAEELPDAVAVMDPFHVVRLAGEALDQCWRRIQQGIHGHRGRKDDPLHRARRTRHTGADLLTDKHKDRLADLFDAESHGDTHVEVEVTWVGDPPADDRRLPRT
;
A
#
# COMPACT_ATOMS: atom_id res chain seq x y z
N MET A 1 9.67 14.65 7.66
CA MET A 1 8.44 15.39 8.06
C MET A 1 7.22 14.53 7.78
N ASP A 2 6.16 14.61 8.58
CA ASP A 2 4.88 13.98 8.18
C ASP A 2 4.23 14.79 7.04
N GLY A 3 3.10 14.31 6.51
CA GLY A 3 2.38 15.01 5.43
C GLY A 3 1.68 16.29 5.87
N PHE A 4 1.94 16.80 7.07
CA PHE A 4 1.28 18.00 7.59
C PHE A 4 1.86 19.27 6.97
N THR A 5 0.98 20.07 6.36
CA THR A 5 1.37 21.29 5.64
C THR A 5 2.07 22.33 6.51
N GLY A 6 1.74 22.40 7.80
CA GLY A 6 2.31 23.42 8.69
C GLY A 6 3.82 23.30 8.85
N PHE A 7 4.36 22.08 8.88
CA PHE A 7 5.80 21.89 8.93
C PHE A 7 6.48 22.31 7.61
N LYS A 8 5.85 22.08 6.46
CA LYS A 8 6.37 22.51 5.16
C LYS A 8 6.44 24.03 5.09
N THR A 9 5.38 24.72 5.52
CA THR A 9 5.35 26.19 5.56
C THR A 9 6.44 26.74 6.48
N ALA A 10 6.51 26.25 7.72
CA ALA A 10 7.53 26.71 8.67
C ALA A 10 8.96 26.45 8.18
N THR A 11 9.21 25.32 7.52
CA THR A 11 10.53 25.01 6.95
C THR A 11 10.88 25.95 5.80
N ALA A 12 9.92 26.28 4.94
CA ALA A 12 10.16 27.21 3.83
C ALA A 12 10.44 28.64 4.30
N GLU A 13 9.85 29.06 5.43
CA GLU A 13 10.05 30.39 6.02
C GLU A 13 11.37 30.48 6.78
N GLU A 14 11.69 29.50 7.62
CA GLU A 14 12.83 29.56 8.55
C GLU A 14 14.12 28.95 7.97
N LEU A 15 14.00 28.04 6.99
CA LEU A 15 15.12 27.30 6.40
C LEU A 15 14.99 27.24 4.87
N PRO A 16 15.11 28.39 4.17
CA PRO A 16 14.85 28.48 2.73
C PRO A 16 15.80 27.63 1.88
N ASP A 17 17.00 27.35 2.39
CA ASP A 17 18.00 26.50 1.70
C ASP A 17 17.83 25.00 1.99
N ALA A 18 16.91 24.62 2.89
CA ALA A 18 16.67 23.23 3.24
C ALA A 18 15.68 22.57 2.27
N VAL A 19 15.98 21.34 1.85
CA VAL A 19 15.06 20.53 1.05
C VAL A 19 14.02 19.89 1.99
N ALA A 20 12.76 20.25 1.81
CA ALA A 20 11.65 19.63 2.53
C ALA A 20 11.42 18.20 2.03
N VAL A 21 11.62 17.22 2.91
CA VAL A 21 11.46 15.79 2.59
C VAL A 21 10.44 15.13 3.52
N MET A 22 9.54 14.34 2.92
CA MET A 22 8.58 13.52 3.69
C MET A 22 9.32 12.33 4.31
N ASP A 23 9.03 12.06 5.59
CA ASP A 23 9.65 10.97 6.32
C ASP A 23 9.19 9.62 5.75
N PRO A 24 10.11 8.74 5.31
CA PRO A 24 9.75 7.42 4.78
C PRO A 24 8.85 6.60 5.71
N PHE A 25 8.98 6.72 7.05
CA PHE A 25 8.11 6.03 7.99
C PHE A 25 6.65 6.50 7.88
N HIS A 26 6.43 7.79 7.66
CA HIS A 26 5.09 8.33 7.46
C HIS A 26 4.53 7.99 6.07
N VAL A 27 5.36 7.96 5.03
CA VAL A 27 4.95 7.57 3.67
C VAL A 27 4.49 6.10 3.64
N VAL A 28 5.32 5.19 4.18
CA VAL A 28 5.02 3.76 4.21
C VAL A 28 3.75 3.48 5.02
N ARG A 29 3.60 4.14 6.16
CA ARG A 29 2.40 4.01 6.98
C ARG A 29 1.15 4.49 6.23
N LEU A 30 1.22 5.64 5.56
CA LEU A 30 0.09 6.20 4.82
C LEU A 30 -0.35 5.28 3.66
N ALA A 31 0.61 4.75 2.90
CA ALA A 31 0.33 3.78 1.83
C ALA A 31 -0.33 2.51 2.39
N GLY A 32 0.24 1.95 3.47
CA GLY A 32 -0.33 0.78 4.14
C GLY A 32 -1.75 1.00 4.67
N GLU A 33 -2.03 2.17 5.23
CA GLU A 33 -3.38 2.54 5.71
C GLU A 33 -4.39 2.69 4.57
N ALA A 34 -4.02 3.31 3.45
CA ALA A 34 -4.88 3.43 2.28
C ALA A 34 -5.25 2.05 1.72
N LEU A 35 -4.24 1.18 1.63
CA LEU A 35 -4.38 -0.19 1.17
C LEU A 35 -5.30 -1.01 2.11
N ASP A 36 -5.07 -0.93 3.42
CA ASP A 36 -5.90 -1.60 4.44
C ASP A 36 -7.36 -1.11 4.42
N GLN A 37 -7.59 0.18 4.18
CA GLN A 37 -8.95 0.75 4.10
C GLN A 37 -9.70 0.22 2.88
N CYS A 38 -9.08 0.26 1.70
CA CYS A 38 -9.65 -0.29 0.46
C CYS A 38 -10.07 -1.74 0.67
N TRP A 39 -9.18 -2.55 1.23
CA TRP A 39 -9.45 -3.97 1.42
C TRP A 39 -10.52 -4.25 2.45
N ARG A 40 -10.50 -3.53 3.58
CA ARG A 40 -11.54 -3.70 4.60
C ARG A 40 -12.93 -3.41 4.03
N ARG A 41 -13.05 -2.42 3.14
CA ARG A 41 -14.30 -2.10 2.46
C ARG A 41 -14.73 -3.20 1.50
N ILE A 42 -13.82 -3.68 0.64
CA ILE A 42 -14.10 -4.78 -0.28
C ILE A 42 -14.48 -6.06 0.48
N GLN A 43 -13.71 -6.43 1.50
CA GLN A 43 -13.97 -7.62 2.33
C GLN A 43 -15.35 -7.59 2.98
N GLN A 44 -15.71 -6.45 3.54
CA GLN A 44 -17.02 -6.24 4.13
C GLN A 44 -18.13 -6.30 3.08
N GLY A 45 -17.91 -5.73 1.88
CA GLY A 45 -18.87 -5.78 0.79
C GLY A 45 -19.13 -7.20 0.26
N ILE A 46 -18.07 -8.02 0.16
CA ILE A 46 -18.17 -9.39 -0.35
C ILE A 46 -18.74 -10.35 0.70
N HIS A 47 -18.20 -10.30 1.92
CA HIS A 47 -18.42 -11.34 2.93
C HIS A 47 -19.27 -10.90 4.12
N GLY A 48 -19.59 -9.60 4.25
CA GLY A 48 -20.30 -9.05 5.41
C GLY A 48 -19.48 -9.05 6.71
N HIS A 49 -18.17 -9.28 6.64
CA HIS A 49 -17.26 -9.16 7.77
C HIS A 49 -15.86 -8.69 7.38
N ARG A 50 -15.10 -8.19 8.36
CA ARG A 50 -13.74 -7.63 8.17
C ARG A 50 -12.71 -8.60 7.61
N GLY A 51 -12.91 -9.91 7.74
CA GLY A 51 -12.02 -10.95 7.20
C GLY A 51 -11.82 -12.14 8.15
N ARG A 52 -11.74 -13.34 7.60
CA ARG A 52 -11.53 -14.63 8.29
C ARG A 52 -10.39 -15.41 7.63
N LYS A 53 -9.87 -16.42 8.32
CA LYS A 53 -8.73 -17.24 7.86
C LYS A 53 -8.91 -17.79 6.44
N ASP A 54 -10.14 -18.14 6.08
CA ASP A 54 -10.45 -18.81 4.81
C ASP A 54 -10.72 -17.83 3.67
N ASP A 55 -10.89 -16.54 3.97
CA ASP A 55 -11.14 -15.56 2.93
C ASP A 55 -9.85 -15.28 2.12
N PRO A 56 -9.93 -15.25 0.78
CA PRO A 56 -8.76 -15.06 -0.09
C PRO A 56 -7.93 -13.81 0.25
N LEU A 57 -8.59 -12.65 0.36
CA LEU A 57 -7.92 -11.39 0.70
C LEU A 57 -7.28 -11.43 2.10
N HIS A 58 -7.98 -11.97 3.11
CA HIS A 58 -7.43 -12.04 4.47
C HIS A 58 -6.19 -12.98 4.54
N ARG A 59 -6.19 -14.07 3.76
CA ARG A 59 -5.05 -14.99 3.63
C ARG A 59 -3.83 -14.31 3.02
N ALA A 60 -4.02 -13.43 2.03
CA ALA A 60 -2.95 -12.72 1.33
C ALA A 60 -2.45 -11.43 2.02
N ARG A 61 -3.01 -11.04 3.18
CA ARG A 61 -2.70 -9.75 3.86
C ARG A 61 -1.22 -9.41 3.99
N ARG A 62 -0.33 -10.37 4.27
CA ARG A 62 1.12 -10.11 4.42
C ARG A 62 1.81 -9.93 3.07
N THR A 63 1.46 -10.79 2.11
CA THR A 63 2.06 -10.76 0.76
C THR A 63 1.78 -9.43 0.07
N ARG A 64 0.58 -8.88 0.28
CA ARG A 64 0.21 -7.59 -0.29
C ARG A 64 0.89 -6.37 0.38
N HIS A 65 1.32 -6.47 1.63
CA HIS A 65 2.15 -5.43 2.28
C HIS A 65 3.64 -5.55 1.90
N THR A 66 4.00 -6.55 1.09
CA THR A 66 5.36 -6.70 0.57
C THR A 66 5.45 -5.95 -0.75
N GLY A 67 6.41 -5.03 -0.87
CA GLY A 67 6.64 -4.30 -2.12
C GLY A 67 6.96 -5.27 -3.27
N ALA A 68 6.54 -4.91 -4.49
CA ALA A 68 6.62 -5.79 -5.67
C ALA A 68 8.01 -6.40 -5.89
N ASP A 69 9.07 -5.60 -5.71
CA ASP A 69 10.47 -6.03 -5.88
C ASP A 69 10.96 -7.02 -4.81
N LEU A 70 10.24 -7.12 -3.69
CA LEU A 70 10.56 -8.00 -2.57
C LEU A 70 9.72 -9.29 -2.58
N LEU A 71 8.87 -9.47 -3.59
CA LEU A 71 8.06 -10.68 -3.73
C LEU A 71 8.92 -11.84 -4.24
N THR A 72 8.84 -12.96 -3.54
CA THR A 72 9.30 -14.25 -4.06
C THR A 72 8.35 -14.74 -5.17
N ASP A 73 8.78 -15.69 -5.99
CA ASP A 73 7.90 -16.23 -7.05
C ASP A 73 6.60 -16.81 -6.46
N LYS A 74 6.70 -17.52 -5.33
CA LYS A 74 5.54 -18.02 -4.58
C LYS A 74 4.59 -16.90 -4.11
N HIS A 75 5.13 -15.71 -3.81
CA HIS A 75 4.32 -14.56 -3.46
C HIS A 75 3.61 -13.97 -4.68
N LYS A 76 4.31 -13.91 -5.83
CA LYS A 76 3.73 -13.47 -7.10
C LYS A 76 2.61 -14.42 -7.54
N ASP A 77 2.83 -15.73 -7.49
CA ASP A 77 1.82 -16.74 -7.85
C ASP A 77 0.56 -16.60 -6.99
N ARG A 78 0.73 -16.36 -5.68
CA ARG A 78 -0.41 -16.12 -4.77
C ARG A 78 -1.19 -14.86 -5.12
N LEU A 79 -0.52 -13.80 -5.56
CA LEU A 79 -1.21 -12.57 -5.96
C LEU A 79 -1.89 -12.72 -7.32
N ALA A 80 -1.26 -13.43 -8.26
CA ALA A 80 -1.86 -13.77 -9.53
C ALA A 80 -3.16 -14.58 -9.34
N ASP A 81 -3.13 -15.62 -8.51
CA ASP A 81 -4.33 -16.39 -8.12
C ASP A 81 -5.38 -15.53 -7.42
N LEU A 82 -4.97 -14.62 -6.53
CA LEU A 82 -5.90 -13.73 -5.82
C LEU A 82 -6.62 -12.74 -6.73
N PHE A 83 -5.95 -12.26 -7.78
CA PHE A 83 -6.49 -11.29 -8.74
C PHE A 83 -7.02 -11.94 -10.02
N ASP A 84 -6.99 -13.26 -10.10
CA ASP A 84 -7.52 -14.00 -11.23
C ASP A 84 -9.04 -13.79 -11.37
N ALA A 85 -9.43 -13.22 -12.52
CA ALA A 85 -10.83 -12.93 -12.81
C ALA A 85 -11.65 -14.20 -13.02
N GLU A 86 -11.05 -15.32 -13.45
CA GLU A 86 -11.78 -16.60 -13.58
C GLU A 86 -12.18 -17.13 -12.19
N SER A 87 -11.31 -16.99 -11.20
CA SER A 87 -11.50 -17.46 -9.83
C SER A 87 -12.34 -16.52 -8.97
N HIS A 88 -12.23 -15.21 -9.19
CA HIS A 88 -12.78 -14.18 -8.29
C HIS A 88 -13.61 -13.08 -8.96
N GLY A 89 -13.77 -13.12 -10.29
CA GLY A 89 -14.40 -12.04 -11.05
C GLY A 89 -13.73 -10.69 -10.83
N ASP A 90 -14.47 -9.61 -11.06
CA ASP A 90 -13.94 -8.24 -10.89
C ASP A 90 -13.88 -7.78 -9.42
N THR A 91 -14.21 -8.68 -8.49
CA THR A 91 -14.44 -8.34 -7.08
C THR A 91 -13.21 -7.80 -6.36
N HIS A 92 -12.01 -8.12 -6.86
CA HIS A 92 -10.74 -7.68 -6.30
C HIS A 92 -10.02 -6.61 -7.14
N VAL A 93 -10.61 -6.11 -8.24
CA VAL A 93 -9.93 -5.14 -9.13
C VAL A 93 -9.52 -3.86 -8.41
N GLU A 94 -10.36 -3.34 -7.51
CA GLU A 94 -10.01 -2.13 -6.74
C GLU A 94 -8.82 -2.38 -5.79
N VAL A 95 -8.73 -3.59 -5.24
CA VAL A 95 -7.64 -4.04 -4.36
C VAL A 95 -6.34 -4.14 -5.16
N GLU A 96 -6.41 -4.68 -6.38
CA GLU A 96 -5.28 -4.80 -7.31
C GLU A 96 -4.74 -3.43 -7.72
N VAL A 97 -5.61 -2.53 -8.17
CA VAL A 97 -5.22 -1.17 -8.60
C VAL A 97 -4.56 -0.40 -7.45
N THR A 98 -5.13 -0.50 -6.25
CA THR A 98 -4.53 0.15 -5.06
C THR A 98 -3.18 -0.44 -4.71
N TRP A 99 -2.99 -1.75 -4.91
CA TRP A 99 -1.73 -2.44 -4.62
C TRP A 99 -0.63 -2.11 -5.64
N VAL A 100 -0.96 -2.09 -6.94
CA VAL A 100 -0.02 -1.71 -8.01
C VAL A 100 0.37 -0.22 -7.92
N GLY A 101 -0.55 0.63 -7.46
CA GLY A 101 -0.28 2.05 -7.21
C GLY A 101 0.57 2.35 -5.98
N ASP A 102 0.87 1.35 -5.12
CA ASP A 102 1.83 1.51 -4.02
C ASP A 102 3.25 1.38 -4.58
N PRO A 103 4.05 2.47 -4.61
CA PRO A 103 5.37 2.42 -5.23
C PRO A 103 6.29 1.42 -4.52
N PRO A 104 7.15 0.70 -5.28
CA PRO A 104 8.07 -0.29 -4.72
C PRO A 104 8.95 0.31 -3.63
N ALA A 105 9.38 -0.54 -2.68
CA ALA A 105 10.15 -0.11 -1.52
C ALA A 105 11.47 0.61 -1.88
N ASP A 106 12.03 0.37 -3.07
CA ASP A 106 13.27 1.01 -3.53
C ASP A 106 13.04 2.44 -4.03
N ASP A 107 11.85 2.74 -4.57
CA ASP A 107 11.43 4.10 -4.98
C ASP A 107 11.13 5.01 -3.77
N ARG A 108 11.10 4.42 -2.56
CA ARG A 108 11.00 5.12 -1.28
C ARG A 108 12.37 5.51 -0.72
N ARG A 109 13.46 5.10 -1.35
CA ARG A 109 14.80 5.57 -0.98
C ARG A 109 15.01 6.95 -1.58
N LEU A 110 15.07 7.94 -0.70
CA LEU A 110 15.52 9.27 -1.07
C LEU A 110 16.87 9.17 -1.80
N PRO A 111 17.09 9.94 -2.88
CA PRO A 111 18.41 10.04 -3.48
C PRO A 111 19.40 10.43 -2.38
N ARG A 112 20.42 9.60 -2.18
CA ARG A 112 21.57 9.99 -1.36
C ARG A 112 22.38 10.98 -2.18
N THR A 113 22.06 12.25 -1.96
CA THR A 113 22.75 13.49 -2.39
C THR A 113 23.10 13.60 -3.86
#